data_AF-A0A1V6BWJ8-F1
#
_entry.id   AF-A0A1V6BWJ8-F1
#
_cell.length_a   1.000
_cell.length_b   1.000
_cell.length_c   1.000
_cell.angle_alpha   90.00
_cell.angle_beta   90.00
_cell.angle_gamma   90.00
#
_symmetry.space_group_name_H-M   'P 1'
#
loop_
_entity.id
_entity.type
_entity.pdbx_description
1 polymer ?
#
loop_
_entity_poly.entity_id
_entity_poly.type
_entity_poly.pdbx_seq_one_letter_code
_entity_poly.pdbx_strand_id
1 'polypeptide(L)'
;MKNILLEHIPCDLCGSNNYKIRYRKPDTSLWLNQFEYPVVERINCGLVFVNPRPTEKSMADFYTKNYHENRDGRETGTFYYKFLFKSGGNWQKIYFKKLNIIQKIAGRIGYYFDKIIFNSHWEAKNKKSGIMIVEFQKKEYI
;
A
#
# COMPACT_ATOMS: atom_id res chain seq x y z
N MET A 1 10.56 0.43 -25.66
CA MET A 1 10.85 0.89 -24.28
C MET A 1 10.35 2.31 -24.13
N LYS A 2 9.69 2.64 -23.02
CA LYS A 2 9.10 3.96 -22.78
C LYS A 2 10.15 4.91 -22.23
N ASN A 3 10.18 6.14 -22.74
CA ASN A 3 11.01 7.19 -22.15
C ASN A 3 10.31 7.73 -20.89
N ILE A 4 10.94 7.60 -19.73
CA ILE A 4 10.41 8.05 -18.44
C ILE A 4 11.20 9.28 -18.01
N LEU A 5 10.51 10.40 -17.82
CA LEU A 5 11.11 11.63 -17.32
C LEU A 5 11.28 11.53 -15.81
N LEU A 6 12.45 11.91 -15.32
CA LEU A 6 12.85 11.79 -13.92
C LEU A 6 13.09 13.17 -13.30
N GLU A 7 12.84 13.30 -12.00
CA GLU A 7 13.10 14.50 -11.21
C GLU A 7 13.82 14.15 -9.90
N HIS A 8 14.66 15.08 -9.44
CA HIS A 8 15.23 15.03 -8.10
C HIS A 8 14.35 15.83 -7.14
N ILE A 9 14.04 15.23 -6.00
CA ILE A 9 13.26 15.89 -4.95
C ILE A 9 14.04 15.98 -3.62
N PRO A 10 13.79 17.02 -2.80
CA PRO A 10 14.27 17.06 -1.42
C PRO A 10 13.52 16.06 -0.55
N CYS A 11 14.08 15.76 0.62
CA CYS A 11 13.46 14.87 1.60
C CYS A 11 12.19 15.49 2.22
N ASP A 12 11.06 14.76 2.18
CA ASP A 12 9.78 15.23 2.75
C ASP A 12 9.80 15.45 4.28
N LEU A 13 10.73 14.83 5.01
CA LEU A 13 10.84 14.99 6.46
C LEU A 13 11.69 16.20 6.89
N CYS A 14 12.71 16.58 6.11
CA CYS A 14 13.70 17.56 6.55
C CYS A 14 14.16 18.55 5.48
N GLY A 15 13.64 18.47 4.25
CA GLY A 15 13.96 19.36 3.13
C GLY A 15 15.36 19.19 2.52
N SER A 16 16.20 18.30 3.07
CA SER A 16 17.59 18.14 2.61
C SER A 16 17.70 17.32 1.32
N ASN A 17 18.67 17.68 0.47
CA ASN A 17 19.05 16.94 -0.74
C ASN A 17 20.22 15.96 -0.52
N ASN A 18 20.74 15.85 0.71
CA ASN A 18 21.91 15.01 0.99
C ASN A 18 21.49 13.58 1.37
N TYR A 19 21.89 12.62 0.55
CA TYR A 19 21.52 11.21 0.70
C TYR A 19 22.64 10.28 0.23
N LYS A 20 22.61 9.04 0.71
CA LYS A 20 23.41 7.92 0.19
C LYS A 20 22.53 6.96 -0.58
N ILE A 21 23.05 6.35 -1.64
CA ILE A 21 22.34 5.28 -2.37
C ILE A 21 22.42 4.00 -1.52
N ARG A 22 21.28 3.36 -1.26
CA ARG A 22 21.24 2.05 -0.59
C ARG A 22 21.36 0.91 -1.59
N TYR A 23 20.55 0.97 -2.65
CA TYR A 23 20.51 0.01 -3.73
C TYR A 23 19.77 0.60 -4.93
N ARG A 24 19.77 -0.10 -6.05
CA ARG A 24 18.99 0.23 -7.24
C ARG A 24 18.11 -0.96 -7.61
N LYS A 25 16.95 -0.69 -8.20
CA LYS A 25 16.02 -1.75 -8.62
C LYS A 25 15.28 -1.33 -9.90
N PRO A 26 15.14 -2.21 -10.90
CA PRO A 26 14.30 -1.93 -12.06
C PRO A 26 12.81 -1.94 -11.67
N ASP A 27 11.97 -1.47 -12.58
CA ASP A 27 10.54 -1.77 -12.53
C ASP A 27 10.33 -3.29 -12.62
N THR A 28 9.75 -3.88 -11.57
CA THR A 28 9.48 -5.32 -11.52
C THR A 28 8.04 -5.69 -11.85
N SER A 29 7.19 -4.71 -12.20
CA SER A 29 5.77 -4.93 -12.47
C SER A 29 5.45 -4.84 -13.95
N LEU A 30 5.76 -3.70 -14.59
CA LEU A 30 5.34 -3.43 -15.97
C LEU A 30 6.51 -3.41 -16.97
N TRP A 31 7.75 -3.36 -16.47
CA TRP A 31 8.98 -3.31 -17.25
C TRP A 31 8.97 -2.22 -18.33
N LEU A 32 8.49 -1.01 -17.97
CA LEU A 32 8.32 0.10 -18.92
C LEU A 32 9.65 0.57 -19.55
N ASN A 33 10.75 0.42 -18.82
CA ASN A 33 12.11 0.76 -19.25
C ASN A 33 13.14 -0.16 -18.56
N GLN A 34 14.43 0.05 -18.88
CA GLN A 34 15.56 -0.63 -18.24
C GLN A 34 16.23 0.21 -17.14
N PHE A 35 15.61 1.33 -16.73
CA PHE A 35 16.20 2.21 -15.72
C PHE A 35 16.08 1.58 -14.33
N GLU A 36 17.20 1.48 -13.62
CA GLU A 36 17.21 1.04 -12.23
C GLU A 36 17.07 2.24 -11.29
N TYR A 37 15.90 2.32 -10.66
CA TYR A 37 15.51 3.36 -9.72
C TYR A 37 16.36 3.27 -8.44
N PRO A 38 17.12 4.31 -8.09
CA PRO A 38 17.88 4.33 -6.86
C PRO A 38 16.94 4.53 -5.68
N VAL A 39 17.08 3.65 -4.69
CA VAL A 39 16.50 3.85 -3.36
C VAL A 39 17.59 4.46 -2.49
N VAL A 40 17.37 5.70 -2.07
CA VAL A 40 18.32 6.51 -1.32
C VAL A 40 17.90 6.64 0.14
N GLU A 41 18.85 6.87 1.04
CA GLU A 41 18.63 7.15 2.46
C GLU A 41 19.18 8.52 2.80
N ARG A 42 18.35 9.39 3.38
CA ARG A 42 18.79 10.70 3.87
C ARG A 42 19.73 10.48 5.06
N ILE A 43 20.95 11.02 4.98
CA ILE A 43 22.00 10.92 6.00
C ILE A 43 21.51 11.29 7.41
N ASN A 44 20.95 12.49 7.66
CA ASN A 44 20.69 12.92 9.05
C ASN A 44 19.31 12.54 9.62
N CYS A 45 18.35 12.02 8.83
CA CYS A 45 16.99 11.68 9.34
C CYS A 45 16.57 10.26 8.95
N GLY A 46 17.35 9.56 8.14
CA GLY A 46 17.12 8.18 7.80
C GLY A 46 15.93 7.90 6.87
N LEU A 47 15.23 8.93 6.36
CA LEU A 47 14.13 8.70 5.41
C LEU A 47 14.68 7.97 4.18
N VAL A 48 14.02 6.87 3.81
CA VAL A 48 14.34 6.08 2.63
C VAL A 48 13.29 6.35 1.56
N PHE A 49 13.71 6.75 0.37
CA PHE A 49 12.82 7.10 -0.74
C PHE A 49 13.51 6.90 -2.09
N VAL A 50 12.76 6.98 -3.19
CA VAL A 50 13.30 6.88 -4.55
C VAL A 50 13.78 8.25 -5.02
N ASN A 51 15.02 8.35 -5.48
CA ASN A 51 15.57 9.61 -6.01
C ASN A 51 16.70 9.35 -7.04
N PRO A 52 16.61 9.85 -8.29
CA PRO A 52 15.47 10.59 -8.85
C PRO A 52 14.24 9.69 -9.01
N ARG A 53 13.06 10.27 -8.85
CA ARG A 53 11.76 9.60 -9.05
C ARG A 53 11.19 9.97 -10.43
N PRO A 54 10.26 9.19 -11.02
CA PRO A 54 9.48 9.65 -12.16
C PRO A 54 8.79 10.99 -11.85
N THR A 55 8.79 11.91 -12.81
CA THR A 55 7.95 13.12 -12.77
C THR A 55 6.48 12.73 -12.62
N GLU A 56 5.63 13.61 -12.10
CA GLU A 56 4.18 13.35 -11.97
C GLU A 56 3.56 12.79 -13.26
N LYS A 57 3.89 13.40 -14.41
CA LYS A 57 3.41 12.96 -15.72
C LYS A 57 3.84 11.53 -16.07
N SER A 58 5.09 11.17 -15.82
CA SER A 58 5.60 9.82 -16.11
C SER A 58 5.26 8.81 -15.02
N MET A 59 4.98 9.25 -13.79
CA MET A 59 4.61 8.39 -12.68
C MET A 59 3.27 7.70 -12.94
N ALA A 60 2.32 8.39 -13.60
CA ALA A 60 1.04 7.83 -14.01
C ALA A 60 1.18 6.56 -14.87
N ASP A 61 2.28 6.43 -15.62
CA ASP A 61 2.51 5.28 -16.50
C ASP A 61 2.72 3.96 -15.73
N PHE A 62 3.14 4.03 -14.46
CA PHE A 62 3.32 2.88 -13.59
C PHE A 62 2.00 2.35 -13.01
N TYR A 63 0.90 3.05 -13.25
CA TYR A 63 -0.44 2.68 -12.80
C TYR A 63 -1.29 2.30 -14.01
N THR A 64 -1.55 0.99 -14.17
CA THR A 64 -2.50 0.53 -15.18
C THR A 64 -3.89 1.12 -14.89
N LYS A 65 -4.74 1.23 -15.92
CA LYS A 65 -6.13 1.73 -15.75
C LYS A 65 -6.88 0.99 -14.64
N ASN A 66 -6.57 -0.29 -14.49
CA ASN A 66 -7.22 -1.20 -13.57
C ASN A 66 -6.43 -1.36 -12.26
N TYR A 67 -5.40 -0.55 -12.02
CA TYR A 67 -4.53 -0.67 -10.84
C TYR A 67 -5.32 -0.60 -9.52
N HIS A 68 -6.38 0.20 -9.50
CA HIS A 68 -7.27 0.36 -8.35
C HIS A 68 -8.48 -0.60 -8.37
N GLU A 69 -8.69 -1.36 -9.45
CA GLU A 69 -9.77 -2.33 -9.49
C GLU A 69 -9.55 -3.38 -8.40
N ASN A 70 -10.61 -3.65 -7.64
CA ASN A 70 -10.59 -4.54 -6.48
C ASN A 70 -9.75 -4.07 -5.27
N ARG A 71 -9.21 -2.84 -5.29
CA ARG A 71 -8.47 -2.22 -4.16
C ARG A 71 -9.29 -1.12 -3.48
N ASP A 72 -10.49 -1.47 -3.05
CA ASP A 72 -11.44 -0.58 -2.37
C ASP A 72 -11.22 -0.49 -0.85
N GLY A 73 -10.05 -0.89 -0.35
CA GLY A 73 -9.76 -0.84 1.09
C GLY A 73 -10.62 -1.80 1.94
N ARG A 74 -11.30 -2.78 1.32
CA ARG A 74 -11.97 -3.89 2.01
C ARG A 74 -10.93 -4.70 2.77
N GLU A 75 -10.75 -4.40 4.04
CA GLU A 75 -9.89 -5.22 4.90
C GLU A 75 -10.61 -6.55 5.20
N THR A 76 -10.45 -7.52 4.30
CA THR A 76 -10.51 -8.93 4.70
C THR A 76 -9.44 -9.12 5.77
N GLY A 77 -9.85 -9.45 7.00
CA GLY A 77 -8.94 -9.35 8.12
C GLY A 77 -9.62 -8.91 9.42
N THR A 78 -10.73 -8.17 9.35
CA THR A 78 -11.37 -7.61 10.55
C THR A 78 -11.73 -8.69 11.56
N PHE A 79 -12.52 -9.68 11.15
CA PHE A 79 -12.89 -10.80 12.01
C PHE A 79 -11.73 -11.77 12.19
N TYR A 80 -10.90 -11.99 11.16
CA TYR A 80 -9.67 -12.78 11.27
C TYR A 80 -8.79 -12.33 12.46
N TYR A 81 -8.41 -11.05 12.50
CA TYR A 81 -7.53 -10.50 13.54
C TYR A 81 -8.25 -10.40 14.88
N LYS A 82 -9.53 -10.00 14.92
CA LYS A 82 -10.30 -9.98 16.17
C LYS A 82 -10.37 -11.36 16.83
N PHE A 83 -10.64 -12.42 16.05
CA PHE A 83 -10.77 -13.77 16.60
C PHE A 83 -9.40 -14.34 16.97
N LEU A 84 -8.38 -14.07 16.16
CA LEU A 84 -7.00 -14.44 16.46
C LEU A 84 -6.49 -13.76 17.74
N PHE A 85 -6.76 -12.48 17.96
CA PHE A 85 -6.35 -11.78 19.18
C PHE A 85 -7.18 -12.21 20.40
N LYS A 86 -8.48 -12.44 20.23
CA LYS A 86 -9.33 -12.95 21.33
C LYS A 86 -8.95 -14.37 21.77
N SER A 87 -8.32 -15.16 20.90
CA SER A 87 -7.72 -16.46 21.23
C SER A 87 -6.27 -16.36 21.76
N GLY A 88 -5.80 -15.17 22.13
CA GLY A 88 -4.48 -14.93 22.71
C GLY A 88 -3.33 -14.88 21.69
N GLY A 89 -3.64 -14.78 20.40
CA GLY A 89 -2.67 -14.40 19.38
C GLY A 89 -2.30 -12.91 19.50
N ASN A 90 -1.20 -12.51 18.88
CA ASN A 90 -0.78 -11.12 18.80
C ASN A 90 0.15 -10.91 17.59
N TRP A 91 0.51 -9.65 17.32
CA TRP A 91 1.37 -9.30 16.20
C TRP A 91 2.74 -10.00 16.22
N GLN A 92 3.36 -10.15 17.39
CA GLN A 92 4.65 -10.86 17.49
C GLN A 92 4.52 -12.32 17.06
N LYS A 93 3.48 -13.03 17.53
CA LYS A 93 3.23 -14.43 17.14
C LYS A 93 2.93 -14.57 15.65
N ILE A 94 2.22 -13.60 15.05
CA ILE A 94 1.98 -13.58 13.60
C ILE A 94 3.30 -13.40 12.85
N TYR A 95 4.07 -12.37 13.21
CA TYR A 95 5.34 -12.01 12.55
C TYR A 95 6.33 -13.17 12.59
N PHE A 96 6.53 -13.77 13.76
CA PHE A 96 7.43 -14.92 13.94
C PHE A 96 6.80 -16.27 13.55
N LYS A 97 5.57 -16.29 13.00
CA LYS A 97 4.83 -17.52 12.62
C LYS A 97 4.68 -18.54 13.77
N LYS A 98 4.58 -18.09 15.01
CA LYS A 98 4.46 -18.90 16.25
C LYS A 98 3.02 -19.09 16.74
N LEU A 99 2.05 -19.11 15.83
CA LEU A 99 0.63 -19.32 16.17
C LEU A 99 0.34 -20.81 16.44
N ASN A 100 -0.40 -21.09 17.51
CA ASN A 100 -0.86 -22.45 17.80
C ASN A 100 -2.09 -22.82 16.95
N ILE A 101 -2.53 -24.08 17.05
CA ILE A 101 -3.63 -24.59 16.22
C ILE A 101 -4.97 -23.90 16.51
N ILE A 102 -5.26 -23.60 17.78
CA ILE A 102 -6.49 -22.92 18.20
C ILE A 102 -6.55 -21.52 17.58
N GLN A 103 -5.44 -20.77 17.61
CA GLN A 103 -5.34 -19.43 17.03
C GLN A 103 -5.48 -19.46 15.51
N LYS A 104 -4.90 -20.46 14.84
CA LYS A 104 -5.06 -20.66 13.40
C LYS A 104 -6.51 -20.96 13.04
N ILE A 105 -7.19 -21.81 13.81
CA ILE A 105 -8.61 -22.13 13.63
C ILE A 105 -9.45 -20.88 13.87
N ALA A 106 -9.23 -20.14 14.96
CA ALA A 106 -9.96 -18.91 15.27
C ALA A 106 -9.83 -17.87 14.15
N GLY A 107 -8.61 -17.65 13.65
CA GLY A 107 -8.38 -16.79 12.48
C GLY A 107 -9.12 -17.29 11.25
N ARG A 108 -9.08 -18.60 10.96
CA ARG A 108 -9.80 -19.17 9.81
C ARG A 108 -11.31 -19.02 9.90
N ILE A 109 -11.89 -19.19 11.09
CA ILE A 109 -13.32 -18.90 11.33
C ILE A 109 -13.59 -17.41 11.06
N GLY A 110 -12.77 -16.51 11.61
CA GLY A 110 -12.89 -15.07 11.37
C GLY A 110 -12.84 -14.71 9.88
N TYR A 111 -11.95 -15.36 9.12
CA TYR A 111 -11.89 -15.18 7.66
C TYR A 111 -13.18 -15.59 6.93
N TYR A 112 -13.85 -16.67 7.35
CA TYR A 112 -15.16 -17.02 6.79
C TYR A 112 -16.23 -15.99 7.16
N PHE A 113 -16.18 -15.43 8.37
CA PHE A 113 -17.06 -14.33 8.76
C PHE A 113 -16.83 -13.09 7.90
N ASP A 114 -15.56 -12.70 7.68
CA ASP A 114 -15.21 -11.61 6.77
C ASP A 114 -15.82 -11.86 5.38
N LYS A 115 -15.64 -13.07 4.84
CA LYS A 115 -16.24 -13.42 3.54
C LYS A 115 -17.76 -13.29 3.52
N ILE A 116 -18.46 -13.87 4.50
CA ILE A 116 -19.93 -13.90 4.51
C ILE A 116 -20.49 -12.49 4.70
N ILE A 117 -19.97 -11.75 5.68
CA ILE A 117 -20.50 -10.44 6.07
C ILE A 117 -20.24 -9.41 4.98
N PHE A 118 -19.06 -9.43 4.37
CA PHE A 118 -18.70 -8.44 3.35
C PHE A 118 -19.04 -8.88 1.91
N ASN A 119 -19.52 -10.12 1.69
CA ASN A 119 -19.83 -10.64 0.34
C ASN A 119 -20.82 -9.76 -0.43
N SER A 120 -21.85 -9.27 0.26
CA SER A 120 -22.99 -8.57 -0.35
C SER A 120 -22.80 -7.05 -0.43
N HIS A 121 -21.66 -6.52 0.01
CA HIS A 121 -21.37 -5.08 0.01
C HIS A 121 -22.48 -4.23 0.67
N TRP A 122 -23.18 -4.79 1.65
CA TRP A 122 -24.29 -4.11 2.31
C TRP A 122 -23.85 -2.80 2.98
N GLU A 123 -22.61 -2.71 3.47
CA GLU A 123 -22.07 -1.48 4.07
C GLU A 123 -21.97 -0.34 3.05
N ALA A 124 -21.49 -0.63 1.84
CA ALA A 124 -21.43 0.34 0.74
C ALA A 124 -22.84 0.75 0.29
N LYS A 125 -23.75 -0.23 0.13
CA LYS A 125 -25.16 0.02 -0.19
C LYS A 125 -25.82 0.96 0.83
N ASN A 126 -25.45 0.85 2.10
CA ASN A 126 -26.01 1.65 3.18
C ASN A 126 -25.17 2.88 3.57
N LYS A 127 -24.09 3.19 2.83
CA LYS A 127 -23.12 4.26 3.15
C LYS A 127 -22.59 4.20 4.60
N LYS A 128 -22.42 2.99 5.13
CA LYS A 128 -21.91 2.72 6.49
C LYS A 128 -20.47 2.23 6.52
N SER A 129 -19.80 2.11 5.37
CA SER A 129 -18.38 1.75 5.34
C SER A 129 -17.54 2.84 6.00
N GLY A 130 -16.61 2.47 6.86
CA GLY A 130 -15.58 3.38 7.42
C GLY A 130 -14.56 3.88 6.38
N ILE A 131 -14.70 3.45 5.13
CA ILE A 131 -13.97 3.98 3.98
C ILE A 131 -14.49 5.39 3.72
N MET A 132 -13.63 6.39 3.91
CA MET A 132 -13.91 7.76 3.51
C MET A 132 -14.09 7.80 1.99
N ILE A 133 -15.32 7.96 1.52
CA ILE A 133 -15.60 8.20 0.10
C ILE A 133 -15.33 9.68 -0.14
N VAL A 134 -14.15 10.00 -0.69
CA VAL A 134 -13.83 11.36 -1.11
C VAL A 134 -14.24 11.51 -2.57
N GLU A 135 -15.29 12.29 -2.81
CA GLU A 135 -15.69 12.70 -4.16
C GLU A 135 -14.91 13.95 -4.55
N PHE A 136 -13.96 13.81 -5.48
CA PHE A 136 -13.23 14.95 -6.02
C PHE A 136 -14.02 15.55 -7.17
N GLN A 137 -14.52 16.78 -7.00
CA GLN A 137 -15.04 17.57 -8.11
C GLN A 137 -13.89 18.37 -8.74
N LYS A 138 -13.67 18.18 -10.04
CA LYS A 138 -12.73 19.01 -10.78
C LYS A 138 -13.27 20.44 -10.80
N LYS A 139 -12.58 21.35 -10.11
CA LYS A 139 -12.90 22.78 -10.18
C LYS A 139 -12.46 23.28 -11.54
N GLU A 140 -13.41 23.67 -12.39
CA GLU A 140 -13.10 24.44 -13.59
C GLU A 140 -12.68 25.84 -13.14
N TYR A 141 -11.45 26.22 -13.46
CA TYR A 141 -10.99 27.59 -13.29
C TYR A 141 -11.42 28.33 -14.56
N ILE A 142 -12.35 29.29 -14.41
CA ILE A 142 -12.71 30.30 -15.43
C ILE A 142 -11.61 31.36 -15.45
#